data_AF-A0A9C9KSU7-F1
#
_entry.id   AF-A0A9C9KSU7-F1
#
_cell.length_a   1.000
_cell.length_b   1.000
_cell.length_c   1.000
_cell.angle_alpha   90.00
_cell.angle_beta   90.00
_cell.angle_gamma   90.00
#
_symmetry.space_group_name_H-M   'P 1'
#
loop_
_entity.id
_entity.type
_entity.pdbx_description
1 polymer ?
#
loop_
_entity_poly.entity_id
_entity_poly.type
_entity_poly.pdbx_seq_one_letter_code
_entity_poly.pdbx_strand_id
1 'polypeptide(L)'
;MPGVIAAGEYAYRGDRFSYKGDLQPEQARMASIMCRSTTMGVRMQADMLASIYPDCGITPSRGWAVRGPQFSVCVVANVFCFISAEAPFNDIMQFMNKRLHNDVSDMV
;
A
#
# COMPACT_ATOMS: atom_id res chain seq x y z
N MET A 1 10.74 2.20 12.05
CA MET A 1 10.73 0.77 12.44
C MET A 1 11.93 0.11 11.80
N PRO A 2 12.61 -0.85 12.46
CA PRO A 2 13.74 -1.56 11.87
C PRO A 2 13.35 -2.20 10.52
N GLY A 3 14.22 -2.07 9.52
CA GLY A 3 14.02 -2.67 8.19
C GLY A 3 13.04 -1.95 7.26
N VAL A 4 12.46 -0.81 7.66
CA VAL A 4 11.76 0.09 6.73
C VAL A 4 12.78 0.93 5.98
N ILE A 5 12.81 0.79 4.66
CA ILE A 5 13.68 1.56 3.76
C ILE A 5 13.10 2.96 3.55
N ALA A 6 11.82 3.02 3.18
CA ALA A 6 11.09 4.25 2.99
C ALA A 6 9.58 4.04 3.11
N ALA A 7 8.88 5.10 3.47
CA ALA A 7 7.42 5.13 3.49
C ALA A 7 6.91 6.46 2.96
N GLY A 8 5.75 6.46 2.35
CA GLY A 8 5.14 7.67 1.81
C GLY A 8 3.65 7.52 1.59
N GLU A 9 2.99 8.65 1.43
CA GLU A 9 1.57 8.71 1.12
C GLU A 9 1.39 9.27 -0.30
N TYR A 10 0.31 8.88 -0.94
CA TYR A 10 -0.06 9.40 -2.26
C TYR A 10 -1.54 9.72 -2.28
N ALA A 11 -1.93 10.70 -3.09
CA ALA A 11 -3.34 10.96 -3.32
C ALA A 11 -3.91 9.87 -4.24
N TYR A 12 -5.10 9.37 -3.91
CA TYR A 12 -5.82 8.46 -4.81
C TYR A 12 -6.18 9.15 -6.14
N ARG A 13 -6.41 10.46 -6.10
CA ARG A 13 -6.64 11.33 -7.27
C ARG A 13 -5.62 12.47 -7.29
N GLY A 14 -5.07 12.74 -8.47
CA GLY A 14 -4.04 13.77 -8.68
C GLY A 14 -2.62 13.27 -8.40
N ASP A 15 -1.69 14.21 -8.30
CA ASP A 15 -0.24 13.94 -8.31
C ASP A 15 0.44 14.32 -6.98
N ARG A 16 -0.32 14.52 -5.91
CA ARG A 16 0.24 14.82 -4.58
C ARG A 16 0.80 13.55 -3.94
N PHE A 17 2.04 13.63 -3.46
CA PHE A 17 2.66 12.59 -2.67
C PHE A 17 3.63 13.20 -1.64
N SER A 18 3.86 12.48 -0.56
CA SER A 18 4.88 12.79 0.44
C SER A 18 5.65 11.51 0.77
N TYR A 19 6.91 11.63 1.19
CA TYR A 19 7.72 10.46 1.52
C TYR A 19 8.78 10.78 2.58
N LYS A 20 9.23 9.74 3.26
CA LYS A 20 10.38 9.75 4.18
C LYS A 20 11.18 8.46 4.02
N GLY A 21 12.49 8.56 4.21
CA GLY A 21 13.42 7.44 4.12
C GLY A 21 14.30 7.53 2.88
N ASP A 22 14.91 6.40 2.53
CA ASP A 22 15.93 6.32 1.49
C ASP A 22 15.30 6.14 0.10
N LEU A 23 14.67 7.21 -0.39
CA LEU A 23 14.19 7.33 -1.77
C LEU A 23 14.64 8.67 -2.34
N GLN A 24 15.10 8.67 -3.57
CA GLN A 24 15.28 9.89 -4.34
C GLN A 24 13.90 10.45 -4.75
N PRO A 25 13.77 11.79 -4.96
CA PRO A 25 12.49 12.40 -5.32
C PRO A 25 11.80 11.74 -6.53
N GLU A 26 12.58 11.37 -7.55
CA GLU A 26 12.06 10.69 -8.74
C GLU A 26 11.60 9.26 -8.45
N GLN A 27 12.31 8.53 -7.59
CA GLN A 27 11.90 7.19 -7.16
C GLN A 27 10.60 7.25 -6.35
N ALA A 28 10.46 8.24 -5.48
CA ALA A 28 9.23 8.47 -4.72
C ALA A 28 8.04 8.82 -5.63
N ARG A 29 8.26 9.63 -6.68
CA ARG A 29 7.25 9.94 -7.70
C ARG A 29 6.83 8.69 -8.48
N MET A 30 7.79 7.88 -8.91
CA MET A 30 7.50 6.62 -9.60
C MET A 30 6.78 5.62 -8.69
N ALA A 31 7.17 5.54 -7.42
CA ALA A 31 6.53 4.70 -6.42
C ALA A 31 5.07 5.11 -6.19
N SER A 32 4.76 6.41 -6.11
CA SER A 32 3.37 6.87 -5.92
C SER A 32 2.48 6.54 -7.12
N ILE A 33 2.98 6.71 -8.35
CA ILE A 33 2.27 6.34 -9.59
C ILE A 33 2.01 4.84 -9.65
N MET A 34 3.04 4.03 -9.37
CA MET A 34 2.92 2.57 -9.31
C MET A 34 1.89 2.16 -8.25
N CYS A 35 2.01 2.67 -7.02
CA CYS A 35 1.14 2.27 -5.91
C CYS A 35 -0.32 2.63 -6.17
N ARG A 36 -0.58 3.81 -6.75
CA ARG A 36 -1.92 4.21 -7.19
C ARG A 36 -2.48 3.25 -8.23
N SER A 37 -1.71 2.96 -9.28
CA SER A 37 -2.14 2.09 -10.38
C SER A 37 -2.43 0.66 -9.90
N THR A 38 -1.54 0.08 -9.09
CA THR A 38 -1.73 -1.26 -8.52
C THR A 38 -2.92 -1.30 -7.57
N THR A 39 -3.12 -0.26 -6.74
CA THR A 39 -4.27 -0.19 -5.83
C THR A 39 -5.59 -0.16 -6.58
N MET A 40 -5.68 0.58 -7.69
CA MET A 40 -6.86 0.57 -8.57
C MET A 40 -7.10 -0.83 -9.17
N GLY A 41 -6.05 -1.50 -9.64
CA GLY A 41 -6.15 -2.85 -10.18
C GLY A 41 -6.60 -3.89 -9.15
N VAL A 42 -6.05 -3.82 -7.93
CA VAL A 42 -6.42 -4.73 -6.82
C VAL A 42 -7.87 -4.52 -6.40
N ARG A 43 -8.34 -3.27 -6.30
CA ARG A 43 -9.76 -2.98 -6.00
C ARG A 43 -10.68 -3.57 -7.06
N MET A 44 -10.39 -3.34 -8.33
CA MET A 44 -11.15 -3.93 -9.44
C MET A 44 -11.20 -5.46 -9.34
N GLN A 45 -10.08 -6.12 -9.04
CA GLN A 45 -10.03 -7.58 -8.88
C GLN A 45 -10.83 -8.06 -7.66
N ALA A 46 -10.78 -7.33 -6.54
CA ALA A 46 -11.58 -7.62 -5.36
C ALA A 46 -13.08 -7.50 -5.64
N ASP A 47 -13.50 -6.45 -6.37
CA ASP A 47 -14.90 -6.25 -6.77
C ASP A 47 -15.37 -7.36 -7.73
N MET A 48 -14.54 -7.74 -8.71
CA MET A 48 -14.83 -8.88 -9.58
C MET A 48 -15.01 -10.17 -8.77
N LEU A 49 -14.12 -10.44 -7.81
CA LEU A 49 -14.24 -11.64 -6.96
C LEU A 49 -15.51 -11.61 -6.12
N ALA A 50 -15.86 -10.46 -5.53
CA ALA A 50 -17.06 -10.30 -4.73
C ALA A 50 -18.35 -10.46 -5.55
N SER A 51 -18.32 -10.15 -6.86
CA SER A 51 -19.46 -10.40 -7.75
C SER A 51 -19.68 -11.89 -8.05
N ILE A 52 -18.61 -12.70 -8.02
CA ILE A 52 -18.68 -14.16 -8.21
C ILE A 52 -19.06 -14.84 -6.88
N TYR A 53 -18.50 -14.36 -5.77
CA TYR A 53 -18.73 -14.88 -4.43
C TYR A 53 -19.20 -13.76 -3.49
N PRO A 54 -20.53 -13.52 -3.44
CA PRO A 54 -21.11 -12.65 -2.42
C PRO A 54 -20.67 -13.11 -1.02
N ASP A 55 -20.39 -12.15 -0.13
CA ASP A 55 -19.94 -12.39 1.26
C ASP A 55 -18.56 -13.06 1.43
N CYS A 56 -17.68 -13.03 0.42
CA CYS A 56 -16.30 -13.53 0.55
C CYS A 56 -15.40 -12.70 1.52
N GLY A 57 -15.91 -11.56 2.02
CA GLY A 57 -15.22 -10.73 3.02
C GLY A 57 -14.01 -9.95 2.49
N ILE A 58 -13.76 -9.97 1.17
CA ILE A 58 -12.62 -9.26 0.56
C ILE A 58 -12.88 -7.76 0.37
N THR A 59 -14.15 -7.35 0.29
CA THR A 59 -14.57 -5.96 0.12
C THR A 59 -15.03 -5.34 1.45
N PRO A 60 -14.64 -4.08 1.73
CA PRO A 60 -13.73 -3.23 0.95
C PRO A 60 -12.26 -3.67 1.12
N SER A 61 -11.52 -3.78 0.01
CA SER A 61 -10.08 -4.13 0.06
C SER A 61 -9.28 -3.00 0.72
N ARG A 62 -8.47 -3.32 1.72
CA ARG A 62 -7.74 -2.31 2.53
C ARG A 62 -6.31 -2.03 2.08
N GLY A 63 -5.77 -2.85 1.17
CA GLY A 63 -4.38 -2.77 0.78
C GLY A 63 -3.91 -4.01 0.04
N TRP A 64 -2.62 -4.06 -0.24
CA TRP A 64 -1.95 -5.17 -0.90
C TRP A 64 -0.48 -5.21 -0.50
N ALA A 65 0.17 -6.34 -0.74
CA ALA A 65 1.60 -6.45 -0.58
C ALA A 65 2.22 -7.35 -1.63
N VAL A 66 3.45 -7.03 -2.02
CA VAL A 66 4.31 -7.82 -2.88
C VAL A 66 5.59 -8.12 -2.13
N ARG A 67 5.96 -9.40 -2.05
CA ARG A 67 7.25 -9.84 -1.48
C ARG A 67 8.24 -10.14 -2.58
N GLY A 68 9.38 -9.47 -2.55
CA GLY A 68 10.54 -9.78 -3.37
C GLY A 68 11.69 -10.37 -2.54
N PRO A 69 12.73 -10.90 -3.19
CA PRO A 69 13.88 -11.50 -2.51
C PRO A 69 14.78 -10.48 -1.81
N GLN A 70 14.75 -9.20 -2.21
CA GLN A 70 15.59 -8.13 -1.63
C GLN A 70 14.79 -7.16 -0.77
N PHE A 71 13.57 -6.84 -1.20
CA PHE A 71 12.67 -5.98 -0.47
C PHE A 71 11.22 -6.35 -0.82
N SER A 72 10.31 -5.93 0.04
CA SER A 72 8.87 -6.04 -0.11
C SER A 72 8.25 -4.65 -0.19
N VAL A 73 7.12 -4.56 -0.88
CA VAL A 73 6.28 -3.37 -0.93
C VAL A 73 4.96 -3.70 -0.27
N CYS A 74 4.58 -2.91 0.73
CA CYS A 74 3.29 -2.96 1.39
C CYS A 74 2.56 -1.66 1.12
N VAL A 75 1.27 -1.75 0.82
CA VAL A 75 0.38 -0.61 0.72
C VAL A 75 -0.86 -0.86 1.56
N VAL A 76 -1.18 0.10 2.43
CA VAL A 76 -2.43 0.12 3.22
C VAL A 76 -3.06 1.50 3.05
N ALA A 77 -4.35 1.52 2.70
CA ALA A 77 -5.04 2.74 2.22
C ALA A 77 -4.26 3.39 1.06
N ASN A 78 -3.75 4.61 1.24
CA ASN A 78 -2.91 5.30 0.27
C ASN A 78 -1.47 5.53 0.78
N VAL A 79 -1.00 4.69 1.70
CA VAL A 79 0.37 4.75 2.24
C VAL A 79 1.16 3.54 1.76
N PHE A 80 2.29 3.77 1.12
CA PHE A 80 3.24 2.74 0.73
C PHE A 80 4.41 2.65 1.72
N CYS A 81 4.98 1.46 1.82
CA CYS A 81 6.15 1.16 2.62
C CYS A 81 7.05 0.16 1.89
N PHE A 82 8.31 0.56 1.66
CA PHE A 82 9.39 -0.29 1.18
C PHE A 82 10.11 -0.90 2.38
N ILE A 83 10.22 -2.22 2.39
CA ILE A 83 10.63 -3.00 3.55
C ILE A 83 11.75 -3.94 3.11
N SER A 84 12.90 -3.96 3.78
CA SER A 84 13.98 -4.91 3.45
C SER A 84 13.54 -6.37 3.73
N ALA A 85 14.16 -7.34 3.05
CA ALA A 85 13.80 -8.75 3.19
C ALA A 85 14.00 -9.29 4.62
N GLU A 86 14.93 -8.71 5.39
CA GLU A 86 15.29 -9.10 6.76
C GLU A 86 14.37 -8.47 7.81
N ALA A 87 13.52 -7.52 7.41
CA ALA A 87 12.64 -6.80 8.32
C ALA A 87 11.49 -7.68 8.82
N PRO A 88 10.94 -7.40 10.02
CA PRO A 88 9.75 -8.08 10.52
C PRO A 88 8.50 -7.60 9.77
N PHE A 89 8.30 -8.11 8.55
CA PHE A 89 7.25 -7.67 7.63
C PHE A 89 5.85 -7.68 8.28
N ASN A 90 5.51 -8.74 9.02
CA ASN A 90 4.20 -8.88 9.65
C ASN A 90 3.95 -7.81 10.71
N ASP A 91 4.99 -7.42 11.47
CA ASP A 91 4.87 -6.38 12.49
C ASP A 91 4.67 -5.01 11.85
N ILE A 92 5.37 -4.73 10.75
CA ILE A 92 5.21 -3.51 9.96
C ILE A 92 3.80 -3.44 9.35
N MET A 93 3.32 -4.54 8.75
CA MET A 93 1.95 -4.64 8.24
C MET A 93 0.91 -4.41 9.33
N GLN A 94 1.10 -5.00 10.51
CA GLN A 94 0.18 -4.83 11.63
C GLN A 94 0.19 -3.39 12.14
N PHE A 95 1.36 -2.76 12.22
CA PHE A 95 1.51 -1.35 12.59
C PHE A 95 0.77 -0.44 11.60
N MET A 96 0.98 -0.63 10.29
CA MET A 96 0.31 0.16 9.25
C MET A 96 -1.21 -0.01 9.32
N ASN A 97 -1.71 -1.24 9.42
CA ASN A 97 -3.14 -1.50 9.55
C ASN A 97 -3.74 -0.83 10.79
N LYS A 98 -3.10 -0.95 11.96
CA LYS A 98 -3.59 -0.32 13.20
C LYS A 98 -3.66 1.20 13.08
N ARG A 99 -2.69 1.81 12.40
CA ARG A 99 -2.58 3.28 12.31
C ARG A 99 -3.47 3.89 11.24
N LEU A 100 -3.69 3.17 10.14
CA LEU A 100 -4.41 3.66 8.95
C LEU A 100 -5.82 3.06 8.83
N HIS A 101 -6.26 2.31 9.84
CA HIS A 101 -7.57 1.67 9.90
C HIS A 101 -8.75 2.61 9.59
N ASN A 102 -8.63 3.88 9.97
CA ASN A 102 -9.71 4.87 9.89
C ASN A 102 -9.67 5.76 8.62
N ASP A 103 -8.59 5.74 7.83
CA ASP A 103 -8.38 6.66 6.71
C ASP A 103 -9.03 6.19 5.39
N VAL A 104 -10.14 5.45 5.49
CA VAL A 104 -10.93 4.99 4.33
C VAL A 104 -11.61 6.16 3.60
N SER A 105 -11.68 7.34 4.23
CA SER A 105 -12.41 8.51 3.72
C SER A 105 -11.87 9.10 2.42
N ASP A 106 -10.59 8.90 2.08
CA ASP A 106 -9.99 9.42 0.83
C ASP A 106 -10.04 8.41 -0.32
N MET A 107 -10.78 7.30 -0.16
CA MET A 107 -10.93 6.27 -1.18
C MET A 107 -12.16 6.44 -2.09
N VAL A 108 -12.95 7.50 -1.92
CA VAL A 108 -14.17 7.82 -2.70
C VAL A 108 -13.88 8.93 -3.72
#